data_AF-L1M4I3-F1
#
_entry.id   AF-L1M4I3-F1
#
_cell.length_a   1.000
_cell.length_b   1.000
_cell.length_c   1.000
_cell.angle_alpha   90.00
_cell.angle_beta   90.00
_cell.angle_gamma   90.00
#
_symmetry.space_group_name_H-M   'P 1'
#
loop_
_entity.id
_entity.type
_entity.pdbx_description
1 polymer ?
#
loop_
_entity_poly.entity_id
_entity_poly.type
_entity_poly.pdbx_seq_one_letter_code
_entity_poly.pdbx_strand_id
1 'polypeptide(L)'
;MRKSLLATLLTTALWSALAAAEPTYIEKMTGLPAICSIDAIQEETKVWAAERKYGEGSKHWSEAFHHRLDVVRTCVDDAKEKGKALYKAEVDSQPSLKSELADMYVSWLGYLDHLIDDDRDAYRRQYELSANRLKAQIDSM
;
A
#
# COMPACT_ATOMS: atom_id res chain seq x y z
N MET A 1 56.85 3.30 -38.51
CA MET A 1 55.45 2.83 -38.43
C MET A 1 54.83 3.42 -37.16
N ARG A 2 54.02 4.47 -37.30
CA ARG A 2 53.22 5.07 -36.22
C ARG A 2 51.89 4.34 -36.16
N LYS A 3 51.56 3.67 -35.07
CA LYS A 3 50.16 3.36 -34.72
C LYS A 3 49.95 3.59 -33.23
N SER A 4 48.93 4.41 -32.99
CA SER A 4 48.70 5.23 -31.82
C SER A 4 48.46 4.44 -30.53
N LEU A 5 49.13 4.88 -29.47
CA LEU A 5 48.59 4.94 -28.12
C LEU A 5 47.27 5.74 -28.19
N LEU A 6 46.13 5.11 -27.89
CA LEU A 6 44.85 5.75 -27.53
C LEU A 6 43.76 4.66 -27.51
N ALA A 7 43.72 3.85 -26.46
CA ALA A 7 42.52 3.06 -26.11
C ALA A 7 42.48 2.68 -24.62
N THR A 8 43.31 3.30 -23.79
CA THR A 8 43.22 3.22 -22.33
C THR A 8 42.57 4.52 -21.89
N LEU A 9 41.29 4.45 -21.52
CA LEU A 9 40.41 5.47 -20.90
C LEU A 9 39.05 5.38 -21.59
N LEU A 10 38.06 4.72 -20.96
CA LEU A 10 36.60 4.87 -21.15
C LEU A 10 35.80 3.54 -20.96
N THR A 11 36.17 2.69 -20.01
CA THR A 11 35.26 1.62 -19.54
C THR A 11 35.06 1.59 -18.03
N THR A 12 35.32 2.70 -17.33
CA THR A 12 34.62 2.99 -16.07
C THR A 12 33.23 3.52 -16.41
N ALA A 13 32.43 2.68 -17.08
CA ALA A 13 31.01 2.90 -17.19
C ALA A 13 30.46 2.82 -15.78
N LEU A 14 30.00 3.96 -15.29
CA LEU A 14 29.33 4.17 -14.03
C LEU A 14 28.35 3.01 -13.80
N TRP A 15 28.72 2.11 -12.89
CA TRP A 15 27.74 1.40 -12.11
C TRP A 15 27.25 2.42 -11.09
N SER A 16 26.40 3.34 -11.58
CA SER A 16 25.48 4.06 -10.73
C SER A 16 24.65 2.98 -10.08
N ALA A 17 25.04 2.59 -8.87
CA ALA A 17 24.16 1.91 -7.96
C ALA A 17 22.91 2.80 -7.88
N LEU A 18 21.85 2.42 -8.59
CA LEU A 18 20.51 2.77 -8.14
C LEU A 18 20.37 2.06 -6.80
N ALA A 19 20.86 2.70 -5.74
CA ALA A 19 20.31 2.48 -4.43
C ALA A 19 18.85 2.93 -4.55
N ALA A 20 17.97 1.99 -4.89
CA ALA A 20 16.55 2.20 -4.69
C ALA A 20 16.43 2.52 -3.20
N ALA A 21 16.17 3.79 -2.89
CA ALA A 21 15.94 4.20 -1.51
C ALA A 21 14.85 3.29 -0.95
N GLU A 22 15.08 2.73 0.24
CA GLU A 22 14.05 1.91 0.86
C GLU A 22 12.77 2.73 0.98
N PRO A 23 11.60 2.14 0.72
CA PRO A 23 10.34 2.83 0.90
C PRO A 23 10.23 3.38 2.33
N THR A 24 9.81 4.63 2.42
CA THR A 24 9.51 5.30 3.69
C THR A 24 8.37 4.59 4.41
N TYR A 25 8.23 4.85 5.71
CA TYR A 25 7.10 4.33 6.50
C TYR A 25 5.74 4.66 5.85
N ILE A 26 5.53 5.90 5.41
CA ILE A 26 4.29 6.33 4.75
C ILE A 26 4.04 5.54 3.45
N GLU A 27 5.07 5.31 2.64
CA GLU A 27 4.95 4.53 1.40
C GLU A 27 4.64 3.05 1.69
N LYS A 28 5.31 2.45 2.68
CA LYS A 28 5.04 1.07 3.13
C LYS A 28 3.59 0.92 3.60
N MET A 29 3.11 1.86 4.41
CA MET A 29 1.74 1.87 4.92
C MET A 29 0.72 2.08 3.79
N THR A 30 1.00 2.94 2.82
CA THR A 30 0.13 3.19 1.66
C THR A 30 0.05 1.98 0.72
N GLY A 31 1.15 1.24 0.57
CA GLY A 31 1.21 0.06 -0.30
C GLY A 31 0.31 -1.08 0.16
N LEU A 32 0.11 -1.26 1.47
CA LEU A 32 -0.66 -2.37 2.02
C LEU A 32 -2.15 -2.34 1.60
N PRO A 33 -2.92 -1.24 1.79
CA PRO A 33 -4.29 -1.13 1.27
C PRO A 33 -4.37 -1.19 -0.25
N ALA A 34 -3.34 -0.75 -0.97
CA ALA A 34 -3.32 -0.77 -2.43
C ALA A 34 -3.33 -2.21 -2.98
N ILE A 35 -2.58 -3.12 -2.34
CA ILE A 35 -2.61 -4.55 -2.67
C ILE A 35 -4.01 -5.12 -2.45
N CYS A 36 -4.61 -4.87 -1.29
CA CYS A 36 -5.96 -5.37 -1.00
C CYS A 36 -7.03 -4.78 -1.91
N SER A 37 -6.84 -3.56 -2.40
CA SER A 37 -7.74 -2.93 -3.38
C SER A 37 -7.67 -3.63 -4.74
N ILE A 38 -6.48 -4.10 -5.16
CA ILE A 38 -6.32 -4.87 -6.40
C ILE A 38 -7.07 -6.20 -6.29
N ASP A 39 -6.90 -6.91 -5.17
CA ASP A 39 -7.61 -8.16 -4.92
C ASP A 39 -9.13 -7.94 -4.89
N ALA A 40 -9.59 -6.88 -4.22
CA ALA A 40 -11.01 -6.51 -4.17
C ALA A 40 -11.59 -6.28 -5.57
N ILE A 41 -10.89 -5.50 -6.41
CA ILE A 41 -11.32 -5.21 -7.79
C ILE A 41 -11.33 -6.49 -8.63
N GLN A 42 -10.30 -7.33 -8.50
CA GLN A 42 -10.22 -8.58 -9.23
C GLN A 42 -11.40 -9.51 -8.89
N GLU A 43 -11.74 -9.66 -7.62
CA GLU A 43 -12.86 -10.49 -7.20
C GLU A 43 -14.23 -9.86 -7.55
N GLU A 44 -14.35 -8.53 -7.50
CA GLU A 44 -15.54 -7.79 -7.98
C GLU A 44 -15.88 -8.14 -9.43
N THR A 45 -14.86 -8.24 -10.30
CA THR A 45 -15.13 -8.62 -11.71
C THR A 45 -15.77 -10.01 -11.85
N LYS A 46 -15.49 -10.93 -10.92
CA LYS A 46 -16.11 -12.26 -10.89
C LYS A 46 -17.54 -12.19 -10.40
N VAL A 47 -17.84 -11.32 -9.42
CA VAL A 47 -19.21 -11.03 -8.98
C VAL A 47 -20.04 -10.50 -10.15
N TRP A 48 -19.54 -9.49 -10.86
CA TRP A 48 -20.23 -8.93 -12.05
C TRP A 48 -20.38 -9.95 -13.18
N ALA A 49 -19.42 -10.86 -13.35
CA ALA A 49 -19.54 -11.95 -14.33
C ALA A 49 -20.65 -12.94 -13.93
N ALA A 50 -20.74 -13.30 -12.65
CA ALA A 50 -21.79 -14.17 -12.13
C ALA A 50 -23.18 -13.51 -12.21
N GLU A 51 -23.26 -12.22 -11.87
CA GLU A 51 -24.48 -11.42 -11.98
C GLU A 51 -25.01 -11.40 -13.41
N ARG A 52 -24.16 -11.07 -14.39
CA ARG A 52 -24.54 -11.03 -15.81
C ARG A 52 -24.97 -12.38 -16.36
N LYS A 53 -24.42 -13.48 -15.85
CA LYS A 53 -24.67 -14.84 -16.37
C LYS A 53 -25.86 -15.53 -15.69
N TYR A 54 -26.04 -15.34 -14.39
CA TYR A 54 -26.99 -16.09 -13.58
C TYR A 54 -28.02 -15.23 -12.86
N GLY A 55 -27.86 -13.90 -12.88
CA GLY A 55 -28.67 -12.95 -12.13
C GLY A 55 -28.13 -12.69 -10.72
N GLU A 56 -28.35 -11.46 -10.24
CA GLU A 56 -28.13 -11.08 -8.84
C GLU A 56 -28.98 -11.96 -7.92
N GLY A 57 -28.46 -12.33 -6.75
CA GLY A 57 -29.14 -13.19 -5.78
C GLY A 57 -29.16 -14.68 -6.15
N SER A 58 -28.68 -15.07 -7.33
CA SER A 58 -28.49 -16.49 -7.66
C SER A 58 -27.42 -17.13 -6.75
N LYS A 59 -27.45 -18.46 -6.62
CA LYS A 59 -26.44 -19.21 -5.84
C LYS A 59 -25.02 -18.89 -6.29
N HIS A 60 -24.77 -18.86 -7.60
CA HIS A 60 -23.45 -18.57 -8.15
C HIS A 60 -23.00 -17.12 -7.93
N TRP A 61 -23.95 -16.17 -7.98
CA TRP A 61 -23.65 -14.78 -7.61
C TRP A 61 -23.30 -14.66 -6.13
N SER A 62 -24.09 -15.30 -5.25
CA SER A 62 -23.86 -15.28 -3.80
C SER A 62 -22.52 -15.93 -3.42
N GLU A 63 -22.16 -17.05 -4.05
CA GLU A 63 -20.86 -17.70 -3.90
C GLU A 63 -19.72 -16.74 -4.29
N ALA A 64 -19.82 -16.07 -5.44
CA ALA A 64 -18.81 -15.11 -5.88
C ALA A 64 -18.72 -13.89 -4.94
N PHE A 65 -19.88 -13.39 -4.46
CA PHE A 65 -19.94 -12.26 -3.55
C PHE A 65 -19.29 -12.57 -2.20
N HIS A 66 -19.62 -13.69 -1.58
CA HIS A 66 -18.99 -14.11 -0.32
C HIS A 66 -17.51 -14.40 -0.50
N HIS A 67 -17.11 -14.99 -1.62
CA HIS A 67 -15.69 -15.21 -1.92
C HIS A 67 -14.91 -13.89 -1.99
N ARG A 68 -15.46 -12.85 -2.64
CA ARG A 68 -14.87 -11.50 -2.65
C ARG A 68 -14.67 -10.98 -1.23
N LEU A 69 -15.68 -11.10 -0.36
CA LEU A 69 -15.59 -10.64 1.03
C LEU A 69 -14.47 -11.36 1.80
N ASP A 70 -14.37 -12.68 1.65
CA ASP A 70 -13.36 -13.50 2.34
C ASP A 70 -11.93 -13.17 1.87
N VAL A 71 -11.73 -12.98 0.56
CA VAL A 71 -10.43 -12.60 -0.01
C VAL A 71 -9.98 -11.24 0.54
N VAL A 72 -10.86 -10.24 0.49
CA VAL A 72 -10.54 -8.90 0.97
C VAL A 72 -10.27 -8.90 2.47
N ARG A 73 -11.11 -9.58 3.25
CA ARG A 73 -10.91 -9.71 4.70
C ARG A 73 -9.56 -10.32 5.04
N THR A 74 -9.19 -11.41 4.35
CA THR A 74 -7.91 -12.08 4.56
C THR A 74 -6.74 -11.13 4.24
N CYS A 75 -6.82 -10.37 3.15
CA CYS A 75 -5.80 -9.38 2.82
C CYS A 75 -5.70 -8.27 3.87
N VAL A 76 -6.85 -7.74 4.33
CA VAL A 76 -6.91 -6.69 5.36
C VAL A 76 -6.31 -7.17 6.67
N ASP A 77 -6.60 -8.41 7.09
CA ASP A 77 -6.06 -8.97 8.33
C ASP A 77 -4.52 -9.14 8.26
N ASP A 78 -3.98 -9.63 7.13
CA ASP A 78 -2.54 -9.70 6.90
C ASP A 78 -1.88 -8.30 6.82
N ALA A 79 -2.54 -7.35 6.15
CA ALA A 79 -2.10 -5.97 6.10
C ALA A 79 -2.01 -5.35 7.49
N LYS A 80 -3.01 -5.57 8.36
CA LYS A 80 -3.03 -5.09 9.76
C LYS A 80 -1.84 -5.62 10.56
N GLU A 81 -1.54 -6.91 10.47
CA GLU A 81 -0.40 -7.51 11.15
C GLU A 81 0.94 -6.91 10.67
N LYS A 82 1.11 -6.74 9.35
CA LYS A 82 2.29 -6.08 8.77
C LYS A 82 2.40 -4.61 9.21
N GLY A 83 1.30 -3.86 9.12
CA GLY A 83 1.25 -2.46 9.50
C GLY A 83 1.52 -2.24 10.98
N LYS A 84 1.07 -3.15 11.85
CA LYS A 84 1.39 -3.12 13.29
C LYS A 84 2.89 -3.26 13.54
N ALA A 85 3.56 -4.18 12.84
CA ALA A 85 5.01 -4.34 12.94
C ALA A 85 5.76 -3.09 12.46
N LEU A 86 5.34 -2.52 11.33
CA LEU A 86 5.90 -1.27 10.78
C LEU A 86 5.72 -0.09 11.74
N TYR A 87 4.50 0.10 12.26
CA TYR A 87 4.18 1.16 13.22
C TYR A 87 5.06 1.05 14.47
N LYS A 88 5.20 -0.16 15.02
CA LYS A 88 6.06 -0.38 16.19
C LYS A 88 7.51 -0.01 15.90
N ALA A 89 8.06 -0.46 14.77
CA ALA A 89 9.43 -0.16 14.38
C ALA A 89 9.66 1.35 14.21
N GLU A 90 8.69 2.07 13.64
CA GLU A 90 8.78 3.52 13.41
C GLU A 90 8.66 4.32 14.72
N VAL A 91 7.80 3.91 15.65
CA VAL A 91 7.72 4.53 16.97
C VAL A 91 9.00 4.31 17.78
N ASP A 92 9.59 3.12 17.68
CA ASP A 92 10.84 2.79 18.37
C ASP A 92 12.03 3.59 17.77
N SER A 93 12.02 3.89 16.46
CA SER A 93 13.06 4.68 15.79
C SER A 93 12.88 6.19 15.94
N GLN A 94 11.63 6.68 16.01
CA GLN A 94 11.30 8.11 16.11
C GLN A 94 10.32 8.39 17.27
N PRO A 95 10.73 8.21 18.55
CA PRO A 95 9.81 8.35 19.69
C PRO A 95 9.20 9.75 19.83
N SER A 96 9.86 10.78 19.33
CA SER A 96 9.36 12.16 19.35
C SER A 96 8.12 12.37 18.49
N LEU A 97 7.91 11.53 17.47
CA LEU A 97 6.76 11.58 16.56
C LEU A 97 5.65 10.60 16.94
N LYS A 98 5.69 10.04 18.15
CA LYS A 98 4.78 8.96 18.55
C LYS A 98 3.30 9.34 18.41
N SER A 99 2.93 10.58 18.69
CA SER A 99 1.53 11.03 18.59
C SER A 99 1.08 11.06 17.13
N GLU A 100 1.89 11.66 16.28
CA GLU A 100 1.64 11.81 14.84
C GLU A 100 1.61 10.45 14.13
N LEU A 101 2.53 9.55 14.52
CA LEU A 101 2.57 8.18 14.03
C LEU A 101 1.31 7.41 14.46
N ALA A 102 0.83 7.59 15.69
CA ALA A 102 -0.39 6.95 16.18
C ALA A 102 -1.63 7.46 15.43
N ASP A 103 -1.73 8.78 15.22
CA ASP A 103 -2.84 9.39 14.49
C ASP A 103 -2.92 8.87 13.04
N MET A 104 -1.77 8.77 12.36
CA MET A 104 -1.71 8.20 11.01
C MET A 104 -2.03 6.70 11.01
N TYR A 105 -1.56 5.95 12.02
CA TYR A 105 -1.82 4.51 12.11
C TYR A 105 -3.31 4.21 12.33
N VAL A 106 -3.99 4.99 13.18
CA VAL A 106 -5.42 4.82 13.44
C VAL A 106 -6.27 5.16 12.21
N SER A 107 -5.95 6.24 11.50
CA SER A 107 -6.67 6.57 10.25
C SER A 107 -6.43 5.51 9.16
N TRP A 108 -5.22 4.95 9.09
CA TRP A 108 -4.88 3.86 8.20
C TRP A 108 -5.68 2.57 8.51
N LEU A 109 -5.83 2.23 9.79
CA LEU A 109 -6.72 1.12 10.21
C LEU A 109 -8.15 1.37 9.76
N GLY A 110 -8.66 2.59 9.97
CA GLY A 110 -10.01 2.97 9.53
C GLY A 110 -10.19 2.86 8.02
N TYR A 111 -9.17 3.23 7.23
CA TYR A 111 -9.20 3.04 5.78
C TYR A 111 -9.23 1.57 5.36
N LEU A 112 -8.44 0.71 6.01
CA LEU A 112 -8.47 -0.73 5.75
C LEU A 112 -9.82 -1.38 6.11
N ASP A 113 -10.45 -0.95 7.20
CA ASP A 113 -11.75 -1.50 7.62
C ASP A 113 -12.87 -1.21 6.63
N HIS A 114 -12.79 -0.09 5.92
CA HIS A 114 -13.80 0.37 4.96
C HIS A 114 -13.36 0.21 3.50
N LEU A 115 -12.41 -0.70 3.22
CA LEU A 115 -11.76 -0.78 1.90
C LEU A 115 -12.73 -1.12 0.76
N ILE A 116 -13.84 -1.79 1.06
CA ILE A 116 -14.86 -2.21 0.09
C ILE A 116 -16.21 -1.54 0.30
N ASP A 117 -16.30 -0.60 1.25
CA ASP A 117 -17.53 0.10 1.59
C ASP A 117 -17.73 1.30 0.65
N ASP A 118 -18.99 1.73 0.50
CA ASP A 118 -19.34 2.86 -0.38
C ASP A 118 -18.70 4.18 0.07
N ASP A 119 -18.40 4.31 1.37
CA ASP A 119 -17.78 5.48 1.97
C ASP A 119 -16.24 5.39 2.10
N ARG A 120 -15.61 4.35 1.53
CA ARG A 120 -14.15 4.14 1.47
C ARG A 120 -13.36 5.44 1.20
N ASP A 121 -13.83 6.22 0.24
CA ASP A 121 -13.14 7.44 -0.22
C ASP A 121 -13.06 8.51 0.89
N ALA A 122 -13.99 8.53 1.85
CA ALA A 122 -13.91 9.40 3.01
C ALA A 122 -12.77 8.98 3.94
N TYR A 123 -12.67 7.68 4.25
CA TYR A 123 -11.59 7.13 5.08
C TYR A 123 -10.22 7.22 4.40
N ARG A 124 -10.15 7.03 3.07
CA ARG A 124 -8.92 7.26 2.30
C ARG A 124 -8.43 8.70 2.47
N ARG A 125 -9.30 9.69 2.31
CA ARG A 125 -8.95 11.11 2.50
C ARG A 125 -8.48 11.41 3.93
N GLN A 126 -9.10 10.80 4.93
CA GLN A 126 -8.69 10.95 6.32
C GLN A 126 -7.29 10.38 6.56
N TYR A 127 -7.00 9.20 5.99
CA TYR A 127 -5.67 8.61 5.99
C TYR A 127 -4.65 9.52 5.30
N GLU A 128 -4.91 9.94 4.06
CA GLU A 128 -4.03 10.83 3.29
C GLU A 128 -3.73 12.13 4.04
N LEU A 129 -4.73 12.73 4.69
CA LEU A 129 -4.55 13.93 5.50
C LEU A 129 -3.59 13.69 6.67
N SER A 130 -3.77 12.61 7.41
CA SER A 130 -2.88 12.27 8.54
C SER A 130 -1.47 11.91 8.08
N ALA A 131 -1.31 11.24 6.94
CA ALA A 131 -0.01 10.93 6.35
C ALA A 131 0.72 12.21 5.92
N ASN A 132 0.00 13.15 5.31
CA ASN A 132 0.55 14.47 4.95
C ASN A 132 0.97 15.28 6.17
N ARG A 133 0.21 15.19 7.29
CA ARG A 133 0.60 15.83 8.56
C ARG A 133 1.87 15.22 9.13
N LEU A 134 1.96 13.89 9.19
CA LEU A 134 3.19 13.21 9.63
C LEU A 134 4.38 13.59 8.74
N LYS A 135 4.19 13.59 7.42
CA LYS A 135 5.21 14.00 6.46
C LYS A 135 5.69 15.43 6.74
N ALA A 136 4.78 16.37 6.96
CA ALA A 136 5.14 17.74 7.27
C ALA A 136 5.94 17.86 8.58
N GLN A 137 5.64 17.05 9.59
CA GLN A 137 6.39 17.01 10.85
C GLN A 137 7.81 16.48 10.62
N ILE A 138 7.96 15.37 9.90
CA ILE A 138 9.26 14.81 9.50
C ILE A 138 10.09 15.84 8.71
N ASP A 139 9.47 16.53 7.74
CA ASP A 139 10.15 17.51 6.89
C ASP A 139 10.53 18.81 7.66
N SER A 140 9.97 19.03 8.86
CA SER A 140 10.21 20.23 9.68
C SER A 140 11.28 20.04 10.77
N MET A 141 11.72 18.79 10.99
CA MET A 141 12.76 18.42 11.95
C MET A 141 14.15 18.58 11.32
#